data_AF-A0A521LSS3-F1
#
_entry.id   AF-A0A521LSS3-F1
#
_cell.length_a   1.000
_cell.length_b   1.000
_cell.length_c   1.000
_cell.angle_alpha   90.00
_cell.angle_beta   90.00
_cell.angle_gamma   90.00
#
_symmetry.space_group_name_H-M   'P 1'
#
loop_
_entity.id
_entity.type
_entity.pdbx_description
1 polymer ?
#
loop_
_entity_poly.entity_id
_entity_poly.type
_entity_poly.pdbx_seq_one_letter_code
_entity_poly.pdbx_strand_id
1 'polypeptide(L)'
;LIQAQLKDVLDAYAAGNEQKALEVWRRDDEIDALYTSLFRELLTYMMEDPRNITFCTHLLFCAKNIERIGDHTTNIAETIHYLVTGDSLDANRPKLDTTNIELEAVTGN
;
A
#
# COMPACT_ATOMS: atom_id res chain seq x y z
N LEU A 1 2.15 11.53 0.25
CA LEU A 1 2.42 10.40 -0.66
C LEU A 1 1.15 9.96 -1.39
N ILE A 2 0.17 9.35 -0.72
CA ILE A 2 -1.04 8.83 -1.38
C ILE A 2 -1.84 9.86 -2.18
N GLN A 3 -2.03 11.09 -1.66
CA GLN A 3 -2.73 12.16 -2.38
C GLN A 3 -2.03 12.53 -3.70
N ALA A 4 -0.70 12.46 -3.74
CA ALA A 4 0.08 12.75 -4.94
C ALA A 4 -0.09 11.64 -5.98
N GLN A 5 -0.02 10.37 -5.56
CA GLN A 5 -0.25 9.23 -6.46
C GLN A 5 -1.69 9.24 -7.02
N LEU A 6 -2.69 9.55 -6.19
CA LEU A 6 -4.07 9.69 -6.62
C LEU A 6 -4.24 10.82 -7.63
N LYS A 7 -3.62 11.97 -7.38
CA LYS A 7 -3.62 13.07 -8.35
C LYS A 7 -2.95 12.65 -9.66
N ASP A 8 -1.81 12.00 -9.59
CA ASP A 8 -1.05 11.58 -10.76
C ASP A 8 -1.82 10.58 -11.62
N VAL A 9 -2.52 9.62 -11.02
CA VAL A 9 -3.31 8.63 -11.76
C VAL A 9 -4.54 9.27 -12.42
N LEU A 10 -5.18 10.24 -11.75
CA LEU A 10 -6.30 10.98 -12.32
C LEU A 10 -5.87 11.90 -13.47
N ASP A 11 -4.71 12.55 -13.34
CA ASP A 11 -4.10 13.33 -14.42
C ASP A 11 -3.74 12.41 -15.61
N ALA A 12 -3.23 11.20 -15.35
CA ALA A 12 -2.92 10.22 -16.38
C ALA A 12 -4.18 9.76 -17.11
N TYR A 13 -5.27 9.50 -16.38
CA TYR A 13 -6.57 9.14 -16.95
C TYR A 13 -7.11 10.26 -17.85
N ALA A 14 -7.12 11.50 -17.36
CA ALA A 14 -7.65 12.64 -18.10
C ALA A 14 -6.87 12.92 -19.40
N ALA A 15 -5.56 12.65 -19.41
CA ALA A 15 -4.70 12.86 -20.56
C ALA A 15 -4.55 11.62 -21.48
N GLY A 16 -5.12 10.47 -21.11
CA GLY A 16 -4.86 9.19 -21.80
C GLY A 16 -3.37 8.81 -21.80
N ASN A 17 -2.64 9.19 -20.74
CA ASN A 17 -1.19 9.02 -20.67
C ASN A 17 -0.81 7.72 -19.94
N GLU A 18 -0.58 6.67 -20.72
CA GLU A 18 -0.13 5.35 -20.25
C GLU A 18 1.17 5.44 -19.43
N GLN A 19 2.16 6.20 -19.90
CA GLN A 19 3.47 6.30 -19.25
C GLN A 19 3.34 6.81 -17.81
N LYS A 20 2.50 7.82 -17.60
CA LYS A 20 2.24 8.38 -16.27
C LYS A 20 1.48 7.38 -15.37
N ALA A 21 0.59 6.56 -15.95
CA ALA A 21 -0.05 5.48 -15.20
C ALA A 21 0.96 4.41 -14.76
N LEU A 22 1.90 4.01 -15.64
CA LEU A 22 2.97 3.07 -15.29
C LEU A 22 3.89 3.60 -14.17
N GLU A 23 4.17 4.90 -14.14
CA GLU A 23 4.93 5.51 -13.05
C GLU A 23 4.19 5.45 -11.71
N VAL A 24 2.86 5.55 -11.70
CA VAL A 24 2.06 5.35 -10.48
C VAL A 24 2.11 3.87 -10.08
N TRP A 25 1.88 2.96 -11.02
CA TRP A 25 1.91 1.51 -10.78
C TRP A 25 3.24 1.03 -10.18
N ARG A 26 4.36 1.59 -10.63
CA ARG A 26 5.71 1.26 -10.10
C ARG A 26 6.00 1.77 -8.69
N ARG A 27 5.25 2.76 -8.20
CA ARG A 27 5.42 3.38 -6.87
C ARG A 27 4.46 2.81 -5.83
N ASP A 28 3.79 1.71 -6.14
CA ASP A 28 2.83 1.05 -5.25
C ASP A 28 3.50 0.54 -3.96
N ASP A 29 4.73 0.04 -4.08
CA ASP A 29 5.53 -0.51 -2.99
C ASP A 29 5.83 0.49 -1.87
N GLU A 30 5.92 1.79 -2.20
CA GLU A 30 6.18 2.86 -1.22
C GLU A 30 5.08 2.93 -0.15
N ILE A 31 3.80 2.74 -0.53
CA ILE A 31 2.67 2.78 0.40
C ILE A 31 2.63 1.51 1.25
N ASP A 32 2.87 0.35 0.64
CA ASP A 32 2.92 -0.95 1.33
C ASP A 32 4.04 -0.98 2.38
N ALA A 33 5.22 -0.46 2.03
CA ALA A 33 6.36 -0.37 2.94
C ALA A 33 6.07 0.54 4.13
N LEU A 34 5.44 1.69 3.91
CA LEU A 34 5.02 2.61 4.98
C LEU A 34 3.97 1.98 5.89
N TYR A 35 2.98 1.29 5.31
CA TYR A 35 1.98 0.55 6.09
C TYR A 35 2.64 -0.51 6.97
N THR A 36 3.55 -1.31 6.42
CA THR A 36 4.29 -2.34 7.17
C THR A 36 5.10 -1.74 8.32
N SER A 37 5.83 -0.65 8.05
CA SER A 37 6.64 0.03 9.08
C SER A 37 5.76 0.54 10.22
N LEU A 38 4.65 1.22 9.88
CA LEU A 38 3.72 1.75 10.87
C LEU A 38 3.02 0.62 11.64
N PHE A 39 2.69 -0.49 10.98
CA PHE A 39 2.12 -1.67 11.64
C PHE A 39 3.03 -2.19 12.75
N ARG A 40 4.33 -2.37 12.47
CA ARG A 40 5.31 -2.87 13.45
C ARG A 40 5.56 -1.87 14.59
N GLU A 41 5.61 -0.58 14.28
CA GLU A 41 5.73 0.47 15.28
C GLU A 41 4.53 0.49 16.25
N LEU A 42 3.31 0.42 15.72
CA LEU A 42 2.10 0.41 16.53
C LEU A 42 2.01 -0.84 17.41
N LEU A 43 2.43 -2.01 16.93
CA LEU A 43 2.53 -3.21 17.77
C LEU A 43 3.53 -3.02 18.92
N THR A 44 4.66 -2.38 18.65
CA THR A 44 5.66 -2.08 19.70
C THR A 44 5.06 -1.21 20.80
N TYR A 45 4.32 -0.15 20.46
CA TYR A 45 3.65 0.71 21.45
C TYR A 45 2.56 -0.02 22.26
N MET A 46 1.86 -0.99 21.65
CA MET A 46 0.90 -1.84 22.37
C MET A 46 1.58 -2.79 23.36
N MET A 47 2.76 -3.32 23.00
CA MET A 47 3.55 -4.22 23.83
C MET A 47 4.23 -3.49 25.00
N GLU A 48 4.67 -2.25 24.79
CA GLU A 48 5.26 -1.40 25.84
C GLU A 48 4.24 -0.98 26.91
N ASP A 49 3.00 -0.65 26.51
CA ASP A 49 1.92 -0.30 27.43
C ASP A 49 0.55 -0.72 26.89
N PRO A 50 -0.13 -1.70 27.52
CA PRO A 50 -1.45 -2.17 27.10
C PRO A 50 -2.53 -1.08 27.03
N ARG A 51 -2.36 0.06 27.71
CA ARG A 51 -3.30 1.21 27.62
C ARG A 51 -3.32 1.82 26.21
N ASN A 52 -2.28 1.60 25.41
CA ASN A 52 -2.19 2.08 24.03
C ASN A 52 -2.98 1.23 23.03
N ILE A 53 -3.48 0.04 23.42
CA ILE A 53 -4.12 -0.91 22.49
C ILE A 53 -5.26 -0.27 21.70
N THR A 54 -6.21 0.39 22.38
CA THR A 54 -7.38 0.98 21.71
C THR A 54 -6.97 2.07 20.72
N PHE A 55 -6.07 2.98 21.13
CA PHE A 55 -5.60 4.07 20.30
C PHE A 55 -4.82 3.55 19.08
N CYS A 56 -3.86 2.65 19.28
CA CYS A 56 -3.06 2.08 18.20
C CYS A 56 -3.93 1.24 17.24
N THR A 57 -4.99 0.60 17.73
CA THR A 57 -5.95 -0.13 16.87
C THR A 57 -6.68 0.82 15.93
N HIS A 58 -7.12 1.98 16.40
CA HIS A 58 -7.72 2.99 15.53
C HIS A 58 -6.73 3.51 14.48
N LEU A 59 -5.47 3.73 14.86
CA LEU A 59 -4.42 4.12 13.92
C LEU A 59 -4.14 3.03 12.88
N LEU A 60 -4.14 1.76 13.27
CA LEU A 60 -4.02 0.63 12.34
C LEU A 60 -5.15 0.64 11.31
N PHE A 61 -6.39 0.90 11.73
CA PHE A 61 -7.51 1.04 10.78
C PHE A 61 -7.31 2.21 9.84
N CYS A 62 -6.85 3.37 10.31
CA CYS A 62 -6.53 4.50 9.44
C CYS A 62 -5.43 4.14 8.43
N ALA A 63 -4.34 3.52 8.90
CA ALA A 63 -3.24 3.08 8.06
C ALA A 63 -3.69 2.08 6.98
N LYS A 64 -4.52 1.09 7.36
CA LYS A 64 -5.06 0.11 6.41
C LYS A 64 -5.98 0.77 5.38
N ASN A 65 -6.80 1.75 5.78
CA ASN A 65 -7.62 2.48 4.81
C ASN A 65 -6.75 3.27 3.81
N ILE A 66 -5.62 3.83 4.25
CA ILE A 66 -4.67 4.50 3.34
C ILE A 66 -4.04 3.51 2.36
N GLU A 67 -3.63 2.33 2.83
CA GLU A 67 -3.11 1.26 1.95
C GLU A 67 -4.15 0.83 0.91
N ARG A 68 -5.43 0.69 1.29
CA ARG A 68 -6.51 0.37 0.34
C ARG A 68 -6.71 1.46 -0.71
N ILE A 69 -6.52 2.73 -0.35
CA ILE A 69 -6.56 3.83 -1.32
C ILE A 69 -5.37 3.70 -2.29
N GLY A 70 -4.19 3.29 -1.80
CA GLY A 70 -3.03 2.94 -2.64
C GLY A 70 -3.38 1.85 -3.64
N ASP A 71 -3.93 0.74 -3.16
CA ASP A 71 -4.32 -0.39 -4.01
C ASP A 71 -5.33 0.02 -5.10
N HIS A 72 -6.33 0.83 -4.75
CA HIS A 72 -7.27 1.35 -5.73
C HIS A 72 -6.64 2.30 -6.73
N THR A 73 -5.68 3.12 -6.30
CA THR A 73 -4.90 4.00 -7.19
C THR A 73 -4.14 3.17 -8.23
N THR A 74 -3.52 2.08 -7.81
CA THR A 74 -2.80 1.17 -8.71
C THR A 74 -3.73 0.42 -9.67
N ASN A 75 -4.90 -0.02 -9.22
CA ASN A 75 -5.90 -0.65 -10.10
C ASN A 75 -6.42 0.33 -11.18
N ILE A 76 -6.52 1.63 -10.86
CA ILE A 76 -6.87 2.65 -11.86
C ILE A 76 -5.72 2.77 -12.89
N ALA A 77 -4.47 2.74 -12.45
CA ALA A 77 -3.32 2.77 -13.36
C ALA A 77 -3.31 1.59 -14.35
N GLU A 78 -3.61 0.38 -13.86
CA GLU A 78 -3.77 -0.83 -14.69
C GLU A 78 -4.89 -0.67 -15.71
N THR A 79 -6.02 -0.08 -15.28
CA THR A 79 -7.15 0.20 -16.16
C THR A 79 -6.78 1.20 -17.25
N ILE A 80 -6.03 2.26 -16.92
CA ILE A 80 -5.56 3.24 -17.91
C ILE A 80 -4.65 2.57 -18.95
N HIS A 81 -3.71 1.74 -18.51
CA HIS A 81 -2.84 1.01 -19.44
C HIS A 81 -3.67 0.18 -20.41
N TYR A 82 -4.61 -0.63 -19.91
CA TYR A 82 -5.49 -1.44 -20.74
C TYR A 82 -6.33 -0.60 -21.73
N LEU A 83 -6.85 0.55 -21.29
CA LEU A 83 -7.62 1.45 -22.16
C LEU A 83 -6.79 2.03 -23.32
N VAL A 84 -5.48 2.21 -23.13
CA VAL A 84 -4.59 2.82 -24.12
C VAL A 84 -3.98 1.77 -25.05
N THR A 85 -3.54 0.64 -24.51
CA THR A 85 -2.77 -0.38 -25.25
C THR A 85 -3.64 -1.53 -25.75
N GLY A 86 -4.76 -1.81 -25.07
CA GLY A 86 -5.56 -3.03 -25.26
C GLY A 86 -5.02 -4.26 -24.55
N ASP A 87 -3.86 -4.14 -23.87
CA ASP A 87 -3.17 -5.23 -23.17
C ASP A 87 -3.27 -5.05 -21.65
N SER A 88 -3.30 -6.15 -20.91
CA SER A 88 -3.27 -6.13 -19.45
C SER A 88 -1.83 -6.07 -18.93
N LEU A 89 -1.60 -5.34 -17.84
CA LEU A 89 -0.33 -5.41 -17.11
C LEU A 89 -0.15 -6.78 -16.45
N ASP A 90 1.10 -7.24 -16.37
CA ASP A 90 1.47 -8.54 -15.81
C ASP A 90 0.97 -8.70 -14.37
N ALA A 91 0.58 -9.92 -14.01
CA ALA A 91 0.05 -10.27 -12.68
C ALA A 91 1.09 -10.15 -11.56
N ASN A 92 2.39 -10.08 -11.92
CA ASN A 92 3.48 -9.84 -10.97
C ASN A 92 3.59 -8.35 -10.61
N ARG A 93 2.54 -7.82 -9.99
CA ARG A 93 2.59 -6.51 -9.33
C ARG A 93 3.59 -6.59 -8.16
N PRO A 94 4.52 -5.63 -8.02
CA PRO A 94 5.43 -5.59 -6.89
C PRO A 94 4.66 -5.24 -5.61
N LYS A 95 4.08 -6.24 -4.95
CA LYS A 95 3.45 -6.11 -3.63
C LYS A 95 4.42 -6.56 -2.54
N LEU A 96 4.53 -5.76 -1.49
CA LEU A 96 5.42 -6.00 -0.35
C LEU A 96 4.59 -6.20 0.92
N ASP A 97 3.79 -7.28 0.98
CA ASP A 97 3.14 -7.67 2.24
C ASP A 97 4.14 -8.44 3.11
N THR A 98 4.73 -7.73 4.06
CA THR A 98 5.65 -8.32 5.06
C THR A 98 5.10 -8.18 6.48
N THR A 99 3.77 -8.08 6.60
CA THR A 99 3.08 -8.07 7.90
C THR A 99 2.93 -9.46 8.50
N ASN A 100 3.12 -10.52 7.70
CA ASN A 100 3.25 -11.89 8.21
C ASN A 100 4.49 -11.98 9.12
N ILE A 101 4.23 -12.09 10.42
CA ILE A 101 5.22 -12.46 11.41
C ILE A 101 5.32 -13.99 11.33
N GLU A 102 6.35 -14.52 10.67
CA GLU A 102 6.84 -15.85 11.06
C GLU A 102 7.37 -15.66 12.49
N LEU A 103 6.54 -16.01 13.46
CA LEU A 103 6.99 -16.23 14.82
C LEU A 103 7.96 -17.40 14.75
N GLU A 104 9.25 -17.12 14.50
CA GLU A 104 10.29 -18.06 14.87
C GLU A 104 10.05 -18.36 16.34
N ALA A 105 9.61 -19.58 16.59
CA ALA A 105 9.29 -20.05 17.91
C ALA A 105 10.51 -19.74 18.78
N VAL A 106 10.32 -18.89 19.78
CA VAL A 106 11.19 -18.85 20.96
C VAL A 106 10.95 -20.16 21.70
N THR A 107 11.37 -21.28 21.10
CA THR A 107 11.72 -22.51 21.82
C THR A 107 13.10 -22.25 22.40
N GLY A 108 13.11 -21.50 23.49
CA GLY A 108 14.28 -21.17 24.27
C GLY A 108 13.96 -21.33 25.75
N ASN A 109 14.29 -22.51 26.27
CA ASN A 109 14.18 -23.04 27.65
C ASN A 109 12.87 -23.72 28.06
#